data_AF-A0A2T9ZQ96-F1
#
_entry.id   AF-A0A2T9ZQ96-F1
#
_cell.length_a   1.000
_cell.length_b   1.000
_cell.length_c   1.000
_cell.angle_alpha   90.00
_cell.angle_beta   90.00
_cell.angle_gamma   90.00
#
_symmetry.space_group_name_H-M   'P 1'
#
loop_
_entity.id
_entity.type
_entity.pdbx_description
1 polymer ?
#
loop_
_entity_poly.entity_id
_entity_poly.type
_entity_poly.pdbx_seq_one_letter_code
_entity_poly.pdbx_strand_id
1 'polypeptide(L)'
;MENATITFDAPHPAAVWAEAISLDPLQVDCVTTIMLTILDNQCEMGLEEQIALMAIYSVVKHRDGVVLEKVVHQAIERAQVSYDQQITDEIHELRLHAERAIPRQIMCYFKRFLHDSLYGF
;
A
#
# COMPACT_ATOMS: atom_id res chain seq x y z
N MET A 1 20.51 -36.08 -4.67
CA MET A 1 19.78 -35.76 -5.92
C MET A 1 18.67 -34.82 -5.55
N GLU A 2 18.75 -33.61 -6.12
CA GLU A 2 17.82 -32.47 -6.18
C GLU A 2 16.74 -32.30 -5.10
N ASN A 3 16.96 -31.35 -4.19
CA ASN A 3 15.88 -30.56 -3.61
C ASN A 3 15.54 -29.44 -4.61
N ALA A 4 14.45 -29.60 -5.35
CA ALA A 4 13.90 -28.56 -6.20
C ALA A 4 13.32 -27.45 -5.32
N THR A 5 14.08 -26.38 -5.11
CA THR A 5 13.53 -25.11 -4.63
C THR A 5 12.67 -24.55 -5.76
N ILE A 6 11.37 -24.82 -5.72
CA ILE A 6 10.42 -24.15 -6.60
C ILE A 6 10.31 -22.72 -6.09
N THR A 7 11.18 -21.84 -6.57
CA THR A 7 10.95 -20.40 -6.52
C THR A 7 9.81 -20.11 -7.49
N PHE A 8 8.60 -19.97 -6.95
CA PHE A 8 7.50 -19.35 -7.68
C PHE A 8 7.81 -17.86 -7.76
N ASP A 9 8.67 -17.49 -8.70
CA ASP A 9 9.17 -16.12 -8.95
C ASP A 9 8.13 -15.27 -9.72
N ALA A 10 6.86 -15.68 -9.69
CA ALA A 10 5.80 -14.98 -10.39
C ALA A 10 5.37 -13.76 -9.57
N PRO A 11 5.27 -12.57 -10.18
CA PRO A 11 4.79 -11.38 -9.49
C PRO A 11 3.38 -11.61 -8.94
N HIS A 12 3.10 -11.04 -7.76
CA HIS A 12 1.77 -11.14 -7.15
C HIS A 12 0.70 -10.61 -8.13
N PRO A 13 -0.45 -11.27 -8.32
CA PRO A 13 -1.46 -10.84 -9.29
C PRO A 13 -1.90 -9.38 -9.14
N ALA A 14 -2.00 -8.88 -7.90
CA ALA A 14 -2.31 -7.47 -7.63
C ALA A 14 -1.21 -6.49 -8.09
N ALA A 15 0.07 -6.89 -8.08
CA ALA A 15 1.15 -6.08 -8.65
C ALA A 15 1.03 -6.00 -10.18
N VAL A 16 0.77 -7.14 -10.84
CA VAL A 16 0.54 -7.20 -12.30
C VAL A 16 -0.66 -6.32 -12.69
N TRP A 17 -1.74 -6.36 -11.91
CA TRP A 17 -2.88 -5.47 -12.09
C TRP A 17 -2.50 -3.99 -11.92
N ALA A 18 -1.70 -3.65 -10.91
CA ALA A 18 -1.26 -2.27 -10.65
C ALA A 18 -0.34 -1.71 -11.74
N GLU A 19 0.41 -2.57 -12.43
CA GLU A 19 1.20 -2.19 -13.61
C GLU A 19 0.32 -1.89 -14.82
N ALA A 20 -0.75 -2.67 -15.01
CA ALA A 20 -1.66 -2.52 -16.15
C ALA A 20 -2.64 -1.34 -16.01
N ILE A 21 -3.00 -0.97 -14.78
CA ILE A 21 -3.97 0.08 -14.50
C ILE A 21 -3.30 1.45 -14.28
N SER A 22 -3.91 2.50 -14.84
CA SER A 22 -3.53 3.88 -14.55
C SER A 22 -4.31 4.36 -13.33
N LEU A 23 -3.69 4.30 -12.15
CA LEU A 23 -4.22 4.96 -10.95
C LEU A 23 -3.98 6.47 -11.05
N ASP A 24 -5.01 7.25 -10.76
CA ASP A 24 -4.84 8.70 -10.64
C ASP A 24 -4.01 9.06 -9.38
N PRO A 25 -3.45 10.27 -9.30
CA PRO A 25 -2.61 10.67 -8.16
C PRO A 25 -3.31 10.58 -6.79
N LEU A 26 -4.63 10.80 -6.71
CA LEU A 26 -5.36 10.69 -5.45
C LEU A 26 -5.58 9.23 -5.05
N GLN A 27 -5.71 8.33 -6.01
CA GLN A 27 -5.72 6.89 -5.78
C GLN A 27 -4.35 6.39 -5.29
N VAL A 28 -3.24 6.96 -5.79
CA VAL A 28 -1.89 6.69 -5.26
C VAL A 28 -1.79 7.11 -3.78
N ASP A 29 -2.33 8.28 -3.42
CA ASP A 29 -2.40 8.70 -2.00
C ASP A 29 -3.23 7.73 -1.16
N CYS A 30 -4.34 7.20 -1.70
CA CYS A 30 -5.15 6.21 -1.00
C CYS A 30 -4.38 4.90 -0.75
N VAL A 31 -3.66 4.37 -1.75
CA VAL A 31 -2.81 3.19 -1.58
C VAL A 31 -1.74 3.45 -0.51
N THR A 32 -1.09 4.61 -0.58
CA THR A 32 -0.03 5.00 0.37
C THR A 32 -0.57 5.12 1.79
N THR A 33 -1.77 5.66 1.96
CA THR A 33 -2.45 5.75 3.27
C THR A 33 -2.75 4.38 3.83
N ILE A 34 -3.26 3.45 3.01
CA ILE A 34 -3.50 2.07 3.43
C ILE A 34 -2.20 1.39 3.83
N MET A 35 -1.10 1.61 3.09
CA MET A 35 0.22 1.09 3.45
C MET A 35 0.69 1.58 4.82
N LEU A 36 0.48 2.87 5.13
CA LEU A 36 0.75 3.43 6.47
C LEU A 36 -0.12 2.76 7.54
N THR A 37 -1.40 2.54 7.26
CA THR A 37 -2.33 1.84 8.17
C THR A 37 -1.88 0.39 8.45
N ILE A 38 -1.34 -0.31 7.45
CA ILE A 38 -0.77 -1.66 7.59
C ILE A 38 0.46 -1.61 8.50
N LEU A 39 1.40 -0.71 8.24
CA LEU A 39 2.64 -0.58 9.02
C LEU A 39 2.38 -0.14 10.47
N ASP A 40 1.36 0.68 10.72
CA ASP A 40 0.94 1.10 12.06
C ASP A 40 0.05 0.06 12.79
N ASN A 41 -0.14 -1.14 12.22
CA ASN A 41 -1.01 -2.20 12.75
C ASN A 41 -2.46 -1.76 13.02
N GLN A 42 -2.97 -0.76 12.29
CA GLN A 42 -4.35 -0.26 12.39
C GLN A 42 -5.26 -0.82 11.28
N CYS A 43 -4.76 -1.76 10.48
CA CYS A 43 -5.48 -2.30 9.33
C CYS A 43 -6.35 -3.50 9.73
N GLU A 44 -7.67 -3.36 9.58
CA GLU A 44 -8.65 -4.42 9.90
C GLU A 44 -8.89 -5.43 8.76
N MET A 45 -8.25 -5.24 7.60
CA MET A 45 -8.38 -6.15 6.46
C MET A 45 -7.68 -7.50 6.71
N GLY A 46 -8.12 -8.55 6.02
CA GLY A 46 -7.50 -9.88 6.11
C GLY A 46 -6.06 -9.89 5.57
N LEU A 47 -5.27 -10.89 5.98
CA LEU A 47 -3.86 -10.99 5.58
C LEU A 47 -3.68 -11.02 4.05
N GLU A 48 -4.53 -11.73 3.32
CA GLU A 48 -4.48 -11.80 1.86
C GLU A 48 -4.71 -10.42 1.20
N GLU A 49 -5.67 -9.64 1.72
CA GLU A 49 -5.96 -8.29 1.23
C GLU A 49 -4.79 -7.33 1.53
N GLN A 50 -4.19 -7.44 2.71
CA GLN A 50 -3.00 -6.66 3.07
C GLN A 50 -1.83 -6.97 2.15
N ILE A 51 -1.56 -8.25 1.87
CA ILE A 51 -0.51 -8.68 0.93
C ILE A 51 -0.77 -8.13 -0.47
N ALA A 52 -2.01 -8.18 -0.95
CA ALA A 52 -2.39 -7.62 -2.25
C ALA A 52 -2.14 -6.11 -2.31
N LEU A 53 -2.49 -5.37 -1.26
CA LEU A 53 -2.25 -3.93 -1.16
C LEU A 53 -0.78 -3.56 -1.06
N MET A 54 0.02 -4.33 -0.31
CA MET A 54 1.47 -4.16 -0.28
C MET A 54 2.10 -4.38 -1.66
N ALA A 55 1.59 -5.38 -2.41
CA ALA A 55 2.02 -5.64 -3.78
C ALA A 55 1.59 -4.53 -4.76
N ILE A 56 0.43 -3.90 -4.56
CA ILE A 56 0.03 -2.72 -5.34
C ILE A 56 0.95 -1.54 -5.00
N TYR A 57 1.19 -1.30 -3.70
CA TYR A 57 2.05 -0.22 -3.23
C TYR A 57 3.47 -0.33 -3.80
N SER A 58 4.05 -1.53 -3.89
CA SER A 58 5.41 -1.71 -4.43
C SER A 58 5.55 -1.24 -5.89
N VAL A 59 4.45 -1.26 -6.66
CA VAL A 59 4.39 -0.78 -8.04
C VAL A 59 4.18 0.74 -8.11
N VAL A 60 3.34 1.29 -7.22
CA VAL A 60 2.92 2.70 -7.31
C VAL A 60 3.74 3.64 -6.43
N LYS A 61 4.62 3.16 -5.56
CA LYS A 61 5.47 3.97 -4.66
C LYS A 61 6.38 5.00 -5.35
N HIS A 62 6.56 4.89 -6.66
CA HIS A 62 7.34 5.83 -7.47
C HIS A 62 6.48 6.87 -8.20
N ARG A 63 5.14 6.76 -8.12
CA ARG A 63 4.19 7.69 -8.72
C ARG A 63 3.91 8.83 -7.75
N ASP A 64 3.72 10.02 -8.28
CA ASP A 64 3.40 11.19 -7.46
C ASP A 64 1.92 11.17 -7.03
N GLY A 65 1.68 11.44 -5.75
CA GLY A 65 0.34 11.71 -5.20
C GLY A 65 -0.09 13.17 -5.36
N VAL A 66 -1.31 13.49 -4.92
CA VAL A 66 -1.79 14.88 -4.81
C VAL A 66 -1.44 15.48 -3.45
N VAL A 67 -1.54 14.67 -2.40
CA VAL A 67 -1.54 15.10 -1.00
C VAL A 67 -0.27 14.68 -0.28
N LEU A 68 0.17 13.44 -0.48
CA LEU A 68 1.32 12.90 0.25
C LEU A 68 2.61 13.19 -0.51
N GLU A 69 3.55 13.82 0.19
CA GLU A 69 4.86 14.15 -0.36
C GLU A 69 5.77 12.92 -0.47
N LYS A 70 6.80 13.01 -1.31
CA LYS A 70 7.79 11.93 -1.53
C LYS A 70 8.47 11.44 -0.25
N VAL A 71 8.58 12.30 0.77
CA VAL A 71 9.15 11.93 2.08
C VAL A 71 8.38 10.79 2.75
N VAL A 72 7.07 10.68 2.49
CA VAL A 72 6.22 9.60 3.04
C VAL A 72 6.69 8.24 2.53
N HIS A 73 6.98 8.14 1.22
CA HIS A 73 7.49 6.90 0.64
C HIS A 73 8.85 6.49 1.22
N GLN A 74 9.72 7.45 1.51
CA GLN A 74 11.02 7.19 2.15
C GLN A 74 10.86 6.67 3.58
N ALA A 75 9.90 7.20 4.35
CA ALA A 75 9.60 6.70 5.68
C ALA A 75 9.06 5.26 5.64
N ILE A 76 8.18 4.96 4.69
CA ILE A 76 7.66 3.60 4.46
C ILE A 76 8.80 2.63 4.11
N GLU A 77 9.74 3.01 3.25
CA GLU A 77 10.89 2.17 2.90
C GLU A 77 11.79 1.88 4.12
N ARG A 78 11.98 2.86 5.02
CA ARG A 78 12.71 2.65 6.29
C ARG A 78 11.97 1.69 7.22
N ALA A 79 10.66 1.84 7.35
CA ALA A 79 9.82 0.99 8.20
C ALA A 79 9.74 -0.47 7.71
N GLN A 80 9.98 -0.72 6.42
CA GLN A 80 10.06 -2.08 5.89
C GLN A 80 11.35 -2.82 6.28
N VAL A 81 12.42 -2.10 6.62
CA VAL A 81 13.74 -2.69 6.92
C VAL A 81 14.17 -2.57 8.38
N SER A 82 13.55 -1.68 9.16
CA SER A 82 13.88 -1.45 10.57
C SER A 82 12.62 -1.28 11.41
N TYR A 83 12.63 -1.89 12.59
CA TYR A 83 11.60 -1.76 13.63
C TYR A 83 12.23 -1.15 14.87
N ASP A 84 12.31 0.17 14.90
CA ASP A 84 12.64 0.93 16.09
C ASP A 84 11.47 1.87 16.47
N GLN A 85 11.48 2.35 17.72
CA GLN A 85 10.40 3.18 18.24
C GLN A 85 10.26 4.48 17.45
N GLN A 86 11.37 5.08 17.01
CA GLN A 86 11.36 6.34 16.29
C GLN A 86 10.68 6.20 14.93
N ILE A 87 10.95 5.11 14.22
CA ILE A 87 10.30 4.78 12.94
C ILE A 87 8.81 4.48 13.16
N THR A 88 8.48 3.76 14.23
CA THR A 88 7.08 3.45 14.57
C THR A 88 6.29 4.74 14.84
N ASP A 89 6.85 5.66 15.62
CA ASP A 89 6.24 6.96 15.91
C ASP A 89 6.11 7.82 14.64
N GLU A 90 7.12 7.80 13.77
CA GLU A 90 7.08 8.50 12.47
C GLU A 90 5.95 7.96 11.58
N ILE A 91 5.82 6.64 11.44
CA ILE A 91 4.75 6.01 10.67
C ILE A 91 3.37 6.35 11.25
N HIS A 92 3.24 6.35 12.57
CA HIS A 92 2.00 6.72 13.24
C HIS A 92 1.56 8.15 12.89
N GLU A 93 2.47 9.12 13.00
CA GLU A 93 2.18 10.53 12.68
C GLU A 93 1.86 10.71 11.19
N LEU A 94 2.58 10.02 10.30
CA LEU A 94 2.30 10.06 8.87
C LEU A 94 0.93 9.46 8.54
N ARG A 95 0.53 8.36 9.19
CA ARG A 95 -0.81 7.78 9.03
C ARG A 95 -1.88 8.78 9.47
N LEU A 96 -1.73 9.39 10.65
CA LEU A 96 -2.67 10.39 11.15
C LEU A 96 -2.78 11.60 10.23
N HIS A 97 -1.65 12.06 9.67
CA HIS A 97 -1.65 13.13 8.69
C HIS A 97 -2.44 12.73 7.44
N ALA A 98 -2.15 11.55 6.88
CA ALA A 98 -2.81 11.04 5.68
C ALA A 98 -4.32 10.87 5.87
N GLU A 99 -4.76 10.31 7.00
CA GLU A 99 -6.19 10.13 7.31
C GLU A 99 -6.95 11.45 7.48
N ARG A 100 -6.28 12.51 7.96
CA ARG A 100 -6.87 13.85 8.03
C ARG A 100 -6.95 14.51 6.66
N ALA A 101 -5.97 14.24 5.80
CA ALA A 101 -5.84 14.90 4.52
C ALA A 101 -6.71 14.25 3.42
N ILE A 102 -6.93 12.93 3.48
CA ILE A 102 -7.77 12.20 2.54
C ILE A 102 -9.20 12.08 3.09
N PRO A 103 -10.22 12.67 2.43
CA PRO A 103 -11.59 12.57 2.89
C PRO A 103 -12.09 11.11 2.93
N ARG A 104 -12.83 10.75 3.98
CA ARG A 104 -13.38 9.39 4.16
C ARG A 104 -14.15 8.89 2.92
N GLN A 105 -14.89 9.76 2.25
CA GLN A 105 -15.66 9.41 1.04
C GLN A 105 -14.76 8.94 -0.11
N ILE A 106 -13.59 9.57 -0.29
CA ILE A 106 -12.59 9.19 -1.29
C ILE A 106 -12.05 7.80 -0.97
N MET A 107 -11.64 7.57 0.28
CA MET A 107 -11.15 6.26 0.72
C MET A 107 -12.20 5.15 0.53
N CYS A 108 -13.47 5.41 0.87
CA CYS A 108 -14.56 4.46 0.64
C CYS A 108 -14.77 4.15 -0.84
N TYR A 109 -14.74 5.17 -1.71
CA TYR A 109 -14.86 4.97 -3.15
C TYR A 109 -13.69 4.15 -3.69
N PHE A 110 -12.46 4.46 -3.26
CA PHE A 110 -11.26 3.76 -3.68
C PHE A 110 -11.25 2.29 -3.23
N LYS A 111 -11.63 2.00 -1.98
CA LYS A 111 -11.74 0.61 -1.50
C LYS A 111 -12.74 -0.20 -2.31
N ARG A 112 -13.88 0.38 -2.70
CA ARG A 112 -14.84 -0.28 -3.59
C ARG A 112 -14.26 -0.51 -4.99
N PHE A 113 -13.61 0.49 -5.56
CA PHE A 113 -12.91 0.36 -6.84
C PHE A 113 -11.87 -0.79 -6.83
N LEU A 114 -11.06 -0.89 -5.77
CA LEU A 114 -10.11 -1.99 -5.61
C LEU A 114 -10.80 -3.35 -5.52
N HIS A 115 -11.84 -3.45 -4.68
CA HIS A 115 -12.60 -4.68 -4.51
C HIS A 115 -13.16 -5.17 -5.86
N ASP A 116 -13.84 -4.29 -6.60
CA ASP A 116 -14.44 -4.62 -7.89
C ASP A 116 -13.38 -4.98 -8.94
N SER A 117 -12.21 -4.34 -8.89
CA SER A 117 -11.12 -4.57 -9.84
C SER A 117 -10.34 -5.87 -9.59
N LEU A 118 -10.19 -6.28 -8.32
CA LEU A 118 -9.39 -7.44 -7.93
C LEU A 118 -10.23 -8.72 -7.80
N TYR A 119 -11.51 -8.59 -7.43
CA TYR A 119 -12.37 -9.72 -7.07
C TYR A 119 -13.69 -9.79 -7.85
N GLY A 120 -13.96 -8.85 -8.76
CA GLY A 120 -15.25 -8.72 -9.46
C GLY A 120 -15.50 -9.71 -10.62
N PHE A 121 -14.96 -10.93 -10.57
CA PHE A 121 -15.19 -11.98 -11.58
C PHE A 121 -16.18 -13.05 -11.12
#